data_AF-A0A9D6E2X2-F1
#
_entry.id   AF-A0A9D6E2X2-F1
#
_cell.length_a   1.000
_cell.length_b   1.000
_cell.length_c   1.000
_cell.angle_alpha   90.00
_cell.angle_beta   90.00
_cell.angle_gamma   90.00
#
_symmetry.space_group_name_H-M   'P 1'
#
loop_
_entity.id
_entity.type
_entity.pdbx_description
1 polymer ?
#
loop_
_entity_poly.entity_id
_entity_poly.type
_entity_poly.pdbx_seq_one_letter_code
_entity_poly.pdbx_strand_id
1 'polypeptide(L)'
;QNKTTLEVTRYSYTSEDQLSKVEILPNPGAPPTMTVEFEYDVMGRRITKSANGDIKKFAYDGEDIIYETDGTHRWTSFMLHGPGIDEPLQVSDIDPSHDRCWDAIERMLPI
;
A
#
# COMPACT_ATOMS: atom_id res chain seq x y z
N GLN A 1 13.62 30.88 12.21
CA GLN A 1 13.84 29.52 12.74
C GLN A 1 14.13 28.63 11.54
N ASN A 2 15.31 28.00 11.47
CA ASN A 2 15.65 27.14 10.32
C ASN A 2 15.10 25.74 10.58
N LYS A 3 14.20 25.28 9.70
CA LYS A 3 13.63 23.94 9.72
C LYS A 3 14.53 23.01 8.91
N THR A 4 15.60 22.51 9.51
CA THR A 4 16.39 21.44 8.90
C THR A 4 15.69 20.12 9.22
N THR A 5 14.66 19.76 8.46
CA THR A 5 14.03 18.44 8.62
C THR A 5 15.02 17.41 8.07
N LEU A 6 15.58 16.58 8.94
CA LEU A 6 16.49 15.49 8.59
C LEU A 6 15.72 14.19 8.30
N GLU A 7 14.48 14.28 7.81
CA GLU A 7 13.65 13.09 7.57
C GLU A 7 14.35 12.14 6.58
N VAL A 8 14.37 10.86 6.93
CA VAL A 8 15.01 9.81 6.13
C VAL A 8 13.95 8.79 5.76
N THR A 9 13.84 8.48 4.47
CA THR A 9 13.08 7.32 4.00
C THR A 9 14.04 6.21 3.62
N ARG A 10 13.84 5.01 4.17
CA ARG A 10 14.60 3.80 3.84
C ARG A 10 13.73 2.86 3.04
N TYR A 11 14.33 2.27 2.01
CA TYR A 11 13.70 1.29 1.14
C TYR A 11 14.44 -0.03 1.25
N SER A 12 13.70 -1.12 1.38
CA SER A 12 14.22 -2.48 1.31
C SER A 12 13.58 -3.20 0.14
N TYR A 13 14.36 -4.06 -0.51
CA TYR A 13 13.93 -4.80 -1.70
C TYR A 13 14.11 -6.31 -1.47
N THR A 14 13.32 -7.13 -2.17
CA THR A 14 13.53 -8.58 -2.25
C THR A 14 14.69 -8.91 -3.20
N SER A 15 15.04 -10.20 -3.32
CA SER A 15 16.04 -10.67 -4.29
C SER A 15 15.61 -10.47 -5.75
N GLU A 16 14.33 -10.27 -6.00
CA GLU A 16 13.70 -10.04 -7.30
C GLU A 16 13.52 -8.54 -7.60
N ASP A 17 14.24 -7.67 -6.88
CA ASP A 17 14.17 -6.20 -6.99
C ASP A 17 12.77 -5.60 -6.72
N GLN A 18 11.94 -6.29 -5.92
CA GLN A 18 10.62 -5.79 -5.53
C GLN A 18 10.67 -5.03 -4.21
N LEU A 19 9.99 -3.88 -4.11
CA LEU A 19 9.95 -3.09 -2.88
C LEU A 19 9.22 -3.86 -1.76
N SER A 20 9.93 -4.32 -0.74
CA SER A 20 9.37 -5.11 0.37
C SER A 20 9.04 -4.29 1.61
N LYS A 21 9.78 -3.19 1.85
CA LYS A 21 9.58 -2.35 3.03
C LYS A 21 9.96 -0.90 2.79
N VAL A 22 9.19 0.01 3.37
CA VAL A 22 9.49 1.44 3.48
C VAL A 22 9.44 1.86 4.94
N GLU A 23 10.47 2.57 5.40
CA GLU A 23 10.53 3.13 6.74
C GLU A 23 10.77 4.64 6.67
N ILE A 24 9.90 5.43 7.31
CA ILE A 24 10.06 6.88 7.44
C ILE A 24 10.58 7.18 8.85
N LEU A 25 11.73 7.84 8.94
CA LEU A 25 12.39 8.21 10.18
C LEU A 25 12.44 9.74 10.28
N PRO A 26 12.17 10.33 11.46
CA PRO A 26 12.20 11.78 11.64
C PRO A 26 13.62 12.36 11.58
N ASN A 27 14.64 11.54 11.83
CA ASN A 27 16.06 11.87 11.68
C ASN A 27 16.91 10.58 11.59
N PRO A 28 18.16 10.66 11.10
CA PRO A 28 19.06 9.51 11.05
C PRO A 28 19.31 8.94 12.45
N GLY A 29 18.98 7.67 12.65
CA GLY A 29 19.21 6.96 13.91
C GLY A 29 18.01 6.94 14.87
N ALA A 30 16.93 7.66 14.58
CA ALA A 30 15.65 7.49 15.27
C ALA A 30 14.93 6.20 14.83
N PRO A 31 14.02 5.64 15.65
CA PRO A 31 13.10 4.60 15.18
C PRO A 31 12.16 5.15 14.09
N PRO A 32 11.67 4.29 13.18
CA PRO A 32 10.68 4.69 12.19
C PRO A 32 9.38 5.18 12.84
N THR A 33 8.82 6.26 12.34
CA THR A 33 7.46 6.74 12.67
C THR A 33 6.40 6.09 11.81
N MET A 34 6.78 5.55 10.66
CA MET A 34 5.94 4.79 9.75
C MET A 34 6.74 3.64 9.18
N THR A 35 6.14 2.46 9.17
CA THR A 35 6.63 1.27 8.48
C THR A 35 5.54 0.76 7.55
N VAL A 36 5.87 0.63 6.27
CA VAL A 36 5.00 0.02 5.25
C VAL A 36 5.68 -1.22 4.70
N GLU A 37 4.99 -2.35 4.72
CA GLU A 37 5.47 -3.65 4.26
C GLU A 37 4.60 -4.15 3.11
N PHE A 38 5.23 -4.84 2.17
CA PHE A 38 4.59 -5.35 0.96
C PHE A 38 4.89 -6.82 0.76
N GLU A 39 3.89 -7.56 0.28
CA GLU A 39 4.05 -8.95 -0.16
C GLU A 39 3.59 -9.07 -1.61
N TYR A 40 4.22 -9.99 -2.34
CA TYR A 40 3.98 -10.22 -3.76
C TYR A 40 3.66 -11.69 -4.02
N ASP A 41 2.88 -11.96 -5.06
CA ASP A 41 2.71 -13.30 -5.59
C ASP A 41 3.86 -13.72 -6.51
N VAL A 42 3.78 -14.95 -7.03
CA VAL A 42 4.79 -15.52 -7.94
C VAL A 42 4.88 -14.82 -9.29
N MET A 43 3.86 -14.04 -9.68
CA MET A 43 3.84 -13.23 -10.90
C MET A 43 4.39 -11.83 -10.65
N GLY A 44 4.74 -11.52 -9.39
CA GLY A 44 5.29 -10.25 -8.98
C GLY A 44 4.25 -9.16 -8.71
N ARG A 45 2.96 -9.52 -8.62
CA ARG A 45 1.87 -8.59 -8.28
C ARG A 45 1.75 -8.47 -6.77
N ARG A 46 1.45 -7.27 -6.28
CA ARG A 46 1.34 -7.01 -4.84
C ARG A 46 0.05 -7.61 -4.28
N ILE A 47 0.16 -8.54 -3.34
CA ILE A 47 -0.99 -9.20 -2.70
C ILE A 47 -1.30 -8.65 -1.30
N THR A 48 -0.33 -8.02 -0.65
CA THR A 48 -0.51 -7.41 0.67
C THR A 48 0.21 -6.06 0.74
N LYS A 49 -0.41 -5.09 1.43
CA LYS A 49 0.21 -3.86 1.91
C LYS A 49 -0.16 -3.70 3.39
N SER A 50 0.82 -3.62 4.27
CA SER A 50 0.64 -3.39 5.70
C SER A 50 1.27 -2.06 6.06
N ALA A 51 0.52 -1.14 6.66
CA ALA A 51 1.06 0.13 7.13
C ALA A 51 0.87 0.27 8.63
N ASN A 52 1.96 0.23 9.39
CA ASN A 52 1.94 0.18 10.86
C ASN A 52 0.99 -0.90 11.43
N GLY A 53 0.78 -2.00 10.69
CA GLY A 53 -0.13 -3.09 11.07
C GLY A 53 -1.54 -2.99 10.47
N ASP A 54 -1.91 -1.88 9.83
CA ASP A 54 -3.15 -1.78 9.05
C ASP A 54 -2.96 -2.49 7.70
N ILE A 55 -3.56 -3.67 7.59
CA ILE A 55 -3.37 -4.57 6.45
C ILE A 55 -4.48 -4.38 5.43
N LYS A 56 -4.07 -4.23 4.16
CA LYS A 56 -4.90 -4.37 2.97
C LYS A 56 -4.38 -5.53 2.12
N LYS A 57 -5.28 -6.37 1.65
CA LYS A 57 -5.00 -7.48 0.73
C LYS A 57 -5.70 -7.23 -0.59
N PHE A 58 -5.07 -7.70 -1.68
CA PHE A 58 -5.55 -7.49 -3.04
C PHE A 58 -5.80 -8.82 -3.72
N ALA A 59 -6.93 -8.93 -4.41
CA ALA A 59 -7.26 -10.07 -5.25
C ALA A 59 -7.39 -9.65 -6.71
N TYR A 60 -6.90 -10.49 -7.61
CA TYR A 60 -6.74 -10.17 -9.02
C TYR A 60 -7.48 -11.16 -9.93
N ASP A 61 -8.05 -10.65 -11.02
CA ASP A 61 -8.43 -11.41 -12.21
C ASP A 61 -7.56 -10.93 -13.38
N GLY A 62 -6.65 -11.77 -13.86
CA GLY A 62 -5.60 -11.32 -14.78
C GLY A 62 -4.76 -10.19 -14.17
N GLU A 63 -4.65 -9.05 -14.84
CA GLU A 63 -3.91 -7.88 -14.32
C GLU A 63 -4.79 -6.96 -13.47
N ASP A 64 -6.10 -7.19 -13.43
CA ASP A 64 -7.07 -6.31 -12.80
C ASP A 64 -7.33 -6.68 -11.33
N ILE A 65 -7.34 -5.69 -10.44
CA ILE A 65 -7.77 -5.88 -9.05
C ILE A 65 -9.29 -5.95 -9.03
N ILE A 66 -9.86 -7.03 -8.52
CA ILE A 66 -11.31 -7.23 -8.48
C ILE A 66 -11.92 -6.95 -7.10
N TYR A 67 -11.12 -7.05 -6.04
CA TYR A 67 -11.53 -6.65 -4.70
C TYR A 67 -10.36 -6.50 -3.75
N GLU A 68 -10.63 -5.80 -2.65
CA GLU A 68 -9.73 -5.68 -1.52
C GLU A 68 -10.37 -6.18 -0.23
N THR A 69 -9.53 -6.67 0.67
CA THR A 69 -9.95 -7.03 2.03
C THR A 69 -9.03 -6.40 3.08
N ASP A 70 -9.54 -6.25 4.29
CA ASP A 70 -8.69 -5.98 5.45
C ASP A 70 -7.89 -7.22 5.88
N GLY A 71 -7.03 -7.08 6.89
CA GLY A 71 -6.25 -8.18 7.49
C GLY A 71 -7.11 -9.31 8.09
N THR A 72 -8.40 -9.08 8.31
CA THR A 72 -9.36 -10.07 8.83
C THR A 72 -10.19 -10.74 7.72
N HIS A 73 -9.87 -10.48 6.45
CA HIS A 73 -10.57 -10.99 5.25
C HIS A 73 -11.99 -10.45 5.09
N ARG A 74 -12.31 -9.29 5.68
CA ARG A 74 -13.55 -8.59 5.40
C ARG A 74 -13.37 -7.73 4.17
N TRP A 75 -14.36 -7.78 3.28
CA TRP A 75 -14.40 -7.00 2.05
C TRP A 75 -14.43 -5.50 2.36
N THR A 76 -13.50 -4.75 1.76
CA THR A 76 -13.40 -3.29 1.91
C THR A 76 -13.77 -2.56 0.63
N SER A 77 -13.49 -3.15 -0.53
CA SER A 77 -13.88 -2.62 -1.82
C SER A 77 -14.09 -3.73 -2.85
N PHE A 78 -14.88 -3.41 -3.87
CA PHE A 78 -15.07 -4.24 -5.06
C PHE A 78 -14.90 -3.37 -6.31
N MET A 79 -14.24 -3.92 -7.32
CA MET A 79 -13.99 -3.23 -8.58
C MET A 79 -14.48 -4.08 -9.76
N LEU A 80 -15.10 -3.42 -10.73
CA LEU A 80 -15.44 -3.99 -12.03
C LEU A 80 -14.62 -3.31 -13.11
N HIS A 81 -13.89 -4.11 -13.89
CA HIS A 81 -13.03 -3.64 -14.97
C HIS A 81 -13.67 -3.88 -16.35
N GLY A 82 -13.38 -2.98 -17.28
CA GLY A 82 -13.68 -3.13 -18.70
C GLY A 82 -12.62 -3.99 -19.41
N PRO A 83 -12.79 -4.27 -20.71
CA PRO A 83 -11.83 -5.06 -21.47
C PRO A 83 -10.52 -4.32 -21.80
N GLY A 84 -10.46 -3.00 -21.58
CA GLY A 84 -9.25 -2.19 -21.76
C GLY A 84 -8.29 -2.27 -20.55
N ILE A 85 -7.06 -1.82 -20.77
CA ILE A 85 -6.08 -1.63 -19.70
C ILE A 85 -6.48 -0.39 -18.89
N ASP A 86 -6.40 -0.49 -17.57
CA ASP A 86 -6.71 0.61 -16.64
C ASP A 86 -8.12 1.20 -16.84
N GLU A 87 -9.12 0.33 -17.06
CA GLU A 87 -10.51 0.72 -17.31
C GLU A 87 -11.46 0.30 -16.16
N PRO A 88 -11.36 0.88 -14.95
CA PRO A 88 -12.34 0.61 -13.90
C PRO A 88 -13.69 1.23 -14.28
N LEU A 89 -14.70 0.37 -14.44
CA LEU A 89 -16.08 0.76 -14.72
C LEU A 89 -16.86 1.10 -13.45
N GLN A 90 -16.51 0.46 -12.34
CA GLN A 90 -17.12 0.71 -11.04
C GLN A 90 -16.12 0.41 -9.92
N VAL A 91 -16.10 1.28 -8.90
CA VAL A 91 -15.47 1.03 -7.61
C VAL A 91 -16.55 1.20 -6.55
N SER A 92 -16.71 0.19 -5.70
CA SER A 92 -17.66 0.20 -4.59
C SER A 92 -16.91 0.09 -3.27
N ASP A 93 -16.94 1.16 -2.48
CA ASP A 93 -16.35 1.17 -1.15
C ASP A 93 -17.36 0.64 -0.13
N ILE A 94 -17.01 -0.47 0.50
CA ILE A 94 -17.86 -1.20 1.44
C ILE A 94 -17.60 -0.72 2.87
N ASP A 95 -16.40 -0.23 3.17
CA ASP A 95 -16.04 0.32 4.48
C ASP A 95 -15.46 1.74 4.40
N PRO A 96 -16.24 2.77 4.76
CA PRO A 96 -15.79 4.17 4.75
C PRO A 96 -14.77 4.51 5.84
N SER A 97 -14.52 3.63 6.82
CA SER A 97 -13.52 3.88 7.87
C SER A 97 -12.08 3.60 7.41
N HIS A 98 -11.92 2.95 6.25
CA HIS A 98 -10.66 2.49 5.69
C HIS A 98 -9.75 3.63 5.19
N ASP A 99 -10.33 4.73 4.71
CA ASP A 99 -9.58 5.75 3.95
C ASP A 99 -8.64 6.60 4.82
N ARG A 100 -8.84 6.65 6.14
CA ARG A 100 -8.15 7.63 7.01
C ARG A 100 -6.66 7.37 7.25
N CYS A 101 -6.23 6.11 7.27
CA CYS A 101 -4.80 5.79 7.40
C CYS A 101 -4.10 5.81 6.03
N TRP A 102 -4.81 5.43 4.96
CA TRP A 102 -4.25 5.33 3.61
C TRP A 102 -4.00 6.68 2.96
N ASP A 103 -4.89 7.66 3.13
CA ASP A 103 -4.77 9.03 2.59
C ASP A 103 -3.51 9.77 3.07
N ALA A 104 -3.07 9.45 4.29
CA ALA A 104 -1.85 10.01 4.87
C ALA A 104 -0.59 9.35 4.29
N ILE A 105 -0.68 8.06 3.96
CA ILE A 105 0.43 7.26 3.41
C ILE A 105 0.66 7.57 1.93
N GLU A 106 -0.40 7.67 1.11
CA GLU A 106 -0.26 8.02 -0.32
C GLU A 106 0.30 9.43 -0.52
N ARG A 107 0.01 10.36 0.39
CA ARG A 107 0.62 11.70 0.40
C ARG A 107 2.08 11.72 0.86
N MET A 108 2.53 10.69 1.60
CA MET A 108 3.89 10.60 2.14
C MET A 108 4.80 9.68 1.32
N LEU A 109 4.25 8.79 0.50
CA LEU A 109 4.98 7.90 -0.39
C LEU A 109 4.72 8.33 -1.84
N PRO A 110 5.54 9.23 -2.42
CA PRO A 110 5.51 9.44 -3.85
C PRO A 110 5.99 8.14 -4.51
N ILE A 111 5.05 7.38 -5.04
CA ILE A 111 5.28 6.40 -6.11
C ILE A 111 4.75 7.03 -7.40
#